data_AF-A0A4P6JQA7-F1
#
_entry.id   AF-A0A4P6JQA7-F1
#
_cell.length_a   1.000
_cell.length_b   1.000
_cell.length_c   1.000
_cell.angle_alpha   90.00
_cell.angle_beta   90.00
_cell.angle_gamma   90.00
#
_symmetry.space_group_name_H-M   'P 1'
#
loop_
_entity.id
_entity.type
_entity.pdbx_description
1 polymer ?
#
loop_
_entity_poly.entity_id
_entity_poly.type
_entity_poly.pdbx_seq_one_letter_code
_entity_poly.pdbx_strand_id
1 'polypeptide(L)'
;MQLLIEADVLSSRVLPIPLFFLLRRFAEEKFAGLADKSHARKKVRKVDISTIQEIKKLSENPDIGAYRVSAALEQMDIKLSRSTCRRYLSINRKPDHLRR
;
A
#
# COMPACT_ATOMS: atom_id res chain seq x y z
N MET A 1 -29.65 19.60 -21.77
CA MET A 1 -28.29 19.04 -22.00
C MET A 1 -27.20 20.09 -22.19
N GLN A 2 -27.49 21.33 -22.63
CA GLN A 2 -26.49 22.41 -22.75
C GLN A 2 -26.15 23.14 -21.43
N LEU A 3 -27.06 23.17 -20.44
CA LEU A 3 -26.86 23.91 -19.18
C LEU A 3 -25.88 23.27 -18.18
N LEU A 4 -25.58 21.97 -18.31
CA LEU A 4 -24.61 21.29 -17.43
C LEU A 4 -23.15 21.55 -17.84
N ILE A 5 -22.90 21.90 -19.10
CA ILE A 5 -21.55 22.12 -19.63
C ILE A 5 -21.03 23.50 -19.23
N GLU A 6 -21.88 24.54 -19.24
CA GLU A 6 -21.53 25.90 -18.85
C GLU A 6 -21.10 26.00 -17.37
N ALA A 7 -21.75 25.25 -16.47
CA ALA A 7 -21.41 25.22 -15.06
C ALA A 7 -20.03 24.56 -14.80
N ASP A 8 -19.67 23.56 -15.60
CA ASP A 8 -18.41 22.82 -15.44
C ASP A 8 -17.19 23.64 -15.91
N VAL A 9 -17.37 24.45 -16.96
CA VAL A 9 -16.34 25.38 -17.45
C VAL A 9 -16.11 26.55 -16.48
N LEU A 10 -17.16 27.05 -15.81
CA LEU A 10 -17.05 28.11 -14.81
C LEU A 10 -16.44 27.61 -13.49
N SER A 11 -16.79 26.40 -13.05
CA SER A 11 -16.26 25.76 -11.84
C SER A 11 -14.73 25.55 -11.90
N SER A 12 -14.22 25.19 -13.08
CA SER A 12 -12.80 24.92 -13.33
C SER A 12 -11.89 26.16 -13.29
N ARG A 13 -12.44 27.37 -13.50
CA ARG A 13 -11.68 28.64 -13.54
C ARG A 13 -11.66 29.41 -12.22
N VAL A 14 -12.59 29.11 -11.31
CA VAL A 14 -12.82 29.90 -10.09
C VAL A 14 -12.50 29.12 -8.82
N LEU A 15 -12.56 27.79 -8.86
CA LEU A 15 -12.32 26.96 -7.67
C LEU A 15 -10.87 26.48 -7.59
N PRO A 16 -10.27 26.44 -6.39
CA PRO A 16 -9.00 25.77 -6.19
C PRO A 16 -9.11 24.30 -6.59
N ILE A 17 -8.11 23.80 -7.31
CA ILE A 17 -8.01 22.42 -7.83
C ILE A 17 -8.60 21.35 -6.88
N PRO A 18 -8.26 21.30 -5.57
CA PRO A 18 -8.82 20.29 -4.66
C PRO A 18 -10.34 20.37 -4.47
N LEU A 19 -10.93 21.57 -4.50
CA LEU A 19 -12.38 21.75 -4.35
C LEU A 19 -13.15 21.26 -5.58
N PHE A 20 -12.62 21.51 -6.78
CA PHE A 20 -13.20 20.98 -8.03
C PHE A 20 -13.24 19.43 -8.01
N PHE A 21 -12.13 18.78 -7.63
CA PHE A 21 -12.08 17.32 -7.52
C PHE A 21 -13.05 16.77 -6.47
N LEU A 22 -13.18 17.46 -5.33
CA LEU A 22 -14.10 17.05 -4.26
C LEU A 22 -15.56 17.13 -4.73
N LEU A 23 -15.95 18.24 -5.38
CA LEU A 23 -17.31 18.43 -5.89
C LEU A 23 -17.65 17.42 -7.00
N ARG A 24 -16.71 17.17 -7.92
CA ARG A 24 -16.88 16.14 -8.95
C ARG A 24 -17.07 14.76 -8.34
N ARG A 25 -16.25 14.40 -7.36
CA ARG A 25 -16.36 13.12 -6.63
C ARG A 25 -17.66 13.02 -5.83
N PHE A 26 -18.15 14.13 -5.27
CA PHE A 26 -19.45 14.17 -4.60
C PHE A 26 -20.61 13.99 -5.59
N ALA A 27 -20.52 14.53 -6.81
CA ALA A 27 -21.52 14.29 -7.84
C ALA A 27 -21.60 12.81 -8.25
N GLU A 28 -20.46 12.11 -8.30
CA GLU A 28 -20.37 10.70 -8.68
C GLU A 28 -20.70 9.73 -7.53
N GLU A 29 -20.15 9.96 -6.33
CA GLU A 29 -20.17 9.03 -5.20
C GLU A 29 -21.05 9.50 -4.02
N LYS A 30 -21.70 10.67 -4.13
CA LYS A 30 -22.50 11.31 -3.08
C LYS A 30 -21.73 11.36 -1.75
N PHE A 31 -22.38 11.06 -0.63
CA PHE A 31 -21.79 11.12 0.70
C PHE A 31 -20.59 10.17 0.90
N ALA A 32 -20.54 9.04 0.17
CA ALA A 32 -19.39 8.12 0.20
C ALA A 32 -18.14 8.70 -0.48
N GLY A 33 -18.31 9.75 -1.29
CA GLY A 33 -17.24 10.51 -1.95
C GLY A 33 -16.53 11.52 -1.06
N LEU A 34 -17.04 11.78 0.15
CA LEU A 34 -16.51 12.83 1.02
C LEU A 34 -15.35 12.36 1.90
N ALA A 35 -15.25 11.05 2.17
CA ALA A 35 -14.15 10.50 2.95
C ALA A 35 -12.81 10.71 2.25
N ASP A 36 -11.78 11.11 3.02
CA ASP A 36 -10.43 11.23 2.52
C ASP A 36 -9.95 9.84 2.03
N LYS A 37 -9.72 9.73 0.72
CA LYS A 37 -9.28 8.48 0.10
C LYS A 37 -7.78 8.59 -0.09
N SER A 38 -7.07 7.58 0.39
CA SER A 38 -5.63 7.45 0.13
C SER A 38 -5.36 7.52 -1.38
N HIS A 39 -4.64 8.55 -1.80
CA HIS A 39 -4.11 8.69 -3.16
C HIS A 39 -2.88 7.79 -3.41
N ALA A 40 -2.50 6.94 -2.44
CA ALA A 40 -1.39 6.03 -2.60
C ALA A 40 -1.69 5.04 -3.73
N ARG A 41 -0.79 4.96 -4.71
CA ARG A 41 -0.89 3.96 -5.79
C ARG A 41 -0.91 2.56 -5.16
N LYS A 42 -2.02 1.83 -5.34
CA LYS A 42 -2.10 0.40 -5.01
C LYS A 42 -1.21 -0.38 -5.98
N LYS A 43 0.08 -0.49 -5.65
CA LYS A 43 1.04 -1.28 -6.43
C LYS A 43 0.76 -2.77 -6.17
N VAL A 44 0.65 -3.56 -7.23
CA VAL A 44 0.59 -5.02 -7.13
C VAL A 44 1.81 -5.48 -6.34
N ARG A 45 1.58 -6.21 -5.24
CA ARG A 45 2.66 -6.77 -4.44
C ARG A 45 3.27 -7.92 -5.24
N LYS A 46 4.57 -7.88 -5.49
CA LYS A 46 5.33 -8.96 -6.18
C LYS A 46 5.36 -10.27 -5.37
N VAL A 47 4.89 -10.25 -4.13
CA VAL A 47 5.04 -11.34 -3.18
C VAL A 47 3.67 -11.86 -2.83
N ASP A 48 3.50 -13.17 -2.99
CA ASP A 48 2.27 -13.86 -2.65
C ASP A 48 2.04 -13.90 -1.13
N ILE A 49 0.78 -14.02 -0.73
CA ILE A 49 0.37 -14.04 0.69
C ILE A 49 1.01 -15.24 1.40
N SER A 50 1.09 -16.40 0.74
CA SER A 50 1.74 -17.61 1.25
C SER A 50 3.20 -17.34 1.64
N THR A 51 3.93 -16.67 0.76
CA THR A 51 5.34 -16.31 0.97
C THR A 51 5.51 -15.36 2.15
N ILE A 52 4.58 -14.41 2.34
CA ILE A 52 4.60 -13.49 3.47
C ILE A 52 4.41 -14.26 4.80
N GLN A 53 3.55 -15.28 4.81
CA GLN A 53 3.36 -16.13 5.99
C GLN A 53 4.61 -16.94 6.33
N GLU A 54 5.29 -17.51 5.34
CA GLU A 54 6.58 -18.20 5.55
C GLU A 54 7.66 -17.26 6.11
N ILE A 55 7.79 -16.06 5.53
CA ILE A 55 8.72 -15.06 6.08
C ILE A 55 8.35 -14.68 7.52
N LYS A 56 7.06 -14.63 7.85
CA LYS A 56 6.61 -14.35 9.23
C LYS A 56 7.03 -15.45 10.19
N LYS A 57 6.87 -16.73 9.84
CA LYS A 57 7.34 -17.87 10.65
C LYS A 57 8.86 -17.81 10.85
N LEU A 58 9.62 -17.59 9.78
CA LEU A 58 11.09 -17.46 9.86
C LEU A 58 11.55 -16.24 10.68
N SER A 59 10.72 -15.20 10.76
CA SER A 59 11.01 -13.98 11.52
C SER A 59 10.83 -14.13 13.04
N GLU A 60 10.21 -15.21 13.52
CA GLU A 60 10.05 -15.44 14.97
C GLU A 60 11.42 -15.57 15.66
N ASN A 61 12.38 -16.15 14.94
CA ASN A 61 13.77 -16.26 15.35
C ASN A 61 14.52 -14.94 15.08
N PRO A 62 14.86 -14.16 16.13
CA PRO A 62 15.51 -12.85 15.95
C PRO A 62 16.91 -12.94 15.32
N ASP A 63 17.60 -14.05 15.50
CA ASP A 63 18.99 -14.25 15.06
C ASP A 63 19.10 -14.56 13.56
N ILE A 64 17.96 -14.84 12.89
CA ILE A 64 17.94 -15.20 11.47
C ILE A 64 17.97 -13.95 10.59
N GLY A 65 19.14 -13.64 10.02
CA GLY A 65 19.31 -12.53 9.08
C GLY A 65 18.67 -12.77 7.70
N ALA A 66 18.50 -11.68 6.93
CA ALA A 66 17.86 -11.69 5.61
C ALA A 66 18.49 -12.65 4.59
N TYR A 67 19.79 -12.92 4.69
CA TYR A 67 20.49 -13.88 3.84
C TYR A 67 20.04 -15.32 4.10
N ARG A 68 19.87 -15.70 5.38
CA ARG A 68 19.40 -17.04 5.75
C ARG A 68 17.94 -17.23 5.37
N VAL A 69 17.12 -16.18 5.48
CA VAL A 69 15.73 -16.19 5.01
C VAL A 69 15.66 -16.36 3.50
N SER A 70 16.48 -15.64 2.71
CA SER A 70 16.47 -15.84 1.25
C SER A 70 16.89 -17.24 0.85
N ALA A 71 17.89 -17.83 1.52
CA ALA A 71 18.31 -19.21 1.25
C ALA A 71 17.23 -20.24 1.62
N ALA A 72 16.54 -20.05 2.76
CA ALA A 72 15.42 -20.93 3.15
C ALA A 72 14.24 -20.84 2.17
N LEU A 73 13.96 -19.64 1.65
CA LEU A 73 12.93 -19.45 0.62
C LEU A 73 13.33 -20.04 -0.73
N GLU A 74 14.61 -19.98 -1.10
CA GLU A 74 15.12 -20.63 -2.30
C GLU A 74 15.00 -22.16 -2.22
N GLN A 75 15.15 -22.77 -1.04
CA GLN A 75 14.88 -24.20 -0.82
C GLN A 75 13.41 -24.57 -1.01
N MET A 76 12.49 -23.62 -0.80
CA MET A 76 11.06 -23.77 -1.02
C MET A 76 10.62 -23.34 -2.43
N ASP A 77 11.57 -23.18 -3.36
CA ASP A 77 11.37 -22.73 -4.76
C ASP A 77 10.85 -21.29 -4.90
N ILE A 78 10.96 -20.47 -3.85
CA ILE A 78 10.50 -19.08 -3.86
C ILE A 78 11.70 -18.12 -4.01
N LYS A 79 11.89 -17.62 -5.23
CA LYS A 79 12.99 -16.69 -5.53
C LYS A 79 12.65 -15.25 -5.10
N LEU A 80 13.10 -14.86 -3.91
CA LEU A 80 13.00 -13.49 -3.41
C LEU A 80 14.36 -12.81 -3.26
N SER A 81 14.42 -11.53 -3.63
CA SER A 81 15.61 -10.71 -3.39
C SER A 81 15.85 -10.52 -1.89
N ARG A 82 17.13 -10.53 -1.49
CA ARG A 82 17.58 -10.21 -0.12
C ARG A 82 17.01 -8.89 0.42
N SER A 83 16.88 -7.87 -0.45
CA SER A 83 16.31 -6.58 -0.05
C SER A 83 14.82 -6.68 0.31
N THR A 84 14.07 -7.52 -0.41
CA THR A 84 12.67 -7.81 -0.12
C THR A 84 12.55 -8.55 1.22
N CYS A 85 13.35 -9.59 1.45
CA CYS A 85 13.37 -10.32 2.72
C CYS A 85 13.72 -9.40 3.90
N ARG A 86 14.73 -8.53 3.74
CA ARG A 86 15.10 -7.53 4.75
C ARG A 86 13.93 -6.60 5.10
N ARG A 87 13.21 -6.09 4.10
CA ARG A 87 12.04 -5.23 4.31
C ARG A 87 10.93 -5.94 5.08
N TYR A 88 10.64 -7.20 4.77
CA TYR A 88 9.61 -7.95 5.49
C TYR A 88 10.05 -8.29 6.92
N LEU A 89 11.33 -8.63 7.13
CA LEU A 89 11.87 -8.84 8.48
C LEU A 89 11.78 -7.57 9.33
N SER A 90 12.06 -6.38 8.79
CA SER A 90 11.92 -5.12 9.55
C SER A 90 10.46 -4.79 9.90
N ILE A 91 9.50 -5.26 9.11
CA ILE A 91 8.06 -5.08 9.40
C ILE A 91 7.59 -6.09 10.45
N ASN A 92 8.08 -7.34 10.38
CA ASN A 92 7.59 -8.43 11.21
C ASN A 92 8.26 -8.51 12.60
N ARG A 93 9.51 -8.06 12.71
CA ARG A 93 10.23 -8.07 13.98
C ARG A 93 9.65 -7.01 14.91
N LYS A 94 9.20 -7.45 16.08
CA LYS A 94 9.01 -6.52 17.20
C LYS A 94 10.38 -5.93 17.53
N PRO A 95 10.51 -4.61 17.70
CA PRO A 95 11.76 -4.04 18.11
C PRO A 95 12.15 -4.61 19.49
N ASP A 96 13.43 -4.87 19.69
CA ASP A 96 13.94 -5.69 20.82
C ASP A 96 13.54 -5.14 22.19
N HIS A 97 13.23 -3.84 22.29
CA HIS A 97 12.76 -3.19 23.51
C HIS A 97 11.30 -3.51 23.91
N LEU A 98 10.50 -4.11 23.02
CA LEU A 98 9.11 -4.53 23.29
C LEU A 98 8.97 -6.01 23.68
N ARG A 99 10.09 -6.68 24.00
CA ARG A 99 10.15 -8.10 24.41
C ARG A 99 10.35 -8.32 25.92
N ARG A 100 10.03 -7.31 26.74
CA ARG A 100 10.03 -7.44 28.22
C ARG A 100 8.78 -8.12 28.73
#